data_AF-A0A6A0A7F9-F1
#
_entry.id   AF-A0A6A0A7F9-F1
#
_cell.length_a   1.000
_cell.length_b   1.000
_cell.length_c   1.000
_cell.angle_alpha   90.00
_cell.angle_beta   90.00
_cell.angle_gamma   90.00
#
_symmetry.space_group_name_H-M   'P 1'
#
loop_
_entity.id
_entity.type
_entity.pdbx_description
1 polymer ?
#
loop_
_entity_poly.entity_id
_entity_poly.type
_entity_poly.pdbx_seq_one_letter_code
_entity_poly.pdbx_strand_id
1 'polypeptide(L)'
;LPLQATYDRLRKLMIELVLGTDMKQHFSIIGQFTALHRPGGDGQAAGKTAIPSHVRAPQQARSSNSSAASFAQDSSQDINASLQPVSDQDKLLSLQMALKCSDLGHLAAPLPVHLAWVSRLEAEFFAQGDAERAQGLTISPLCDRTKQGITKSQVGFFDFVALPLFTNFTARFTAAKPLLRGVMANYLHWQAQAAAVAVAEPQAPTG
;
A
#
# COMPACT_ATOMS: atom_id res chain seq x y z
N LEU A 1 -16.21 -23.93 30.15
CA LEU A 1 -15.70 -24.73 29.01
C LEU A 1 -15.79 -24.01 27.65
N PRO A 2 -16.92 -23.43 27.19
CA PRO A 2 -16.98 -22.75 25.88
C PRO A 2 -16.25 -21.40 25.83
N LEU A 3 -16.16 -20.69 26.97
CA LEU A 3 -15.45 -19.40 27.07
C LEU A 3 -13.93 -19.56 26.88
N GLN A 4 -13.34 -20.63 27.42
CA GLN A 4 -11.90 -20.90 27.32
C GLN A 4 -11.49 -21.21 25.87
N ALA A 5 -12.23 -22.09 25.20
CA ALA A 5 -11.97 -22.41 23.79
C ALA A 5 -12.10 -21.17 22.87
N THR A 6 -13.05 -20.28 23.17
CA THR A 6 -13.22 -19.02 22.44
C THR A 6 -12.03 -18.09 22.68
N TYR A 7 -11.59 -17.95 23.93
CA TYR A 7 -10.42 -17.16 24.30
C TYR A 7 -9.15 -17.68 23.60
N ASP A 8 -8.92 -19.00 23.62
CA ASP A 8 -7.74 -19.61 23.01
C ASP A 8 -7.72 -19.37 21.49
N ARG A 9 -8.88 -19.46 20.82
CA ARG A 9 -9.02 -19.15 19.39
C ARG A 9 -8.71 -17.67 19.10
N LEU A 10 -9.26 -16.75 19.90
CA LEU A 10 -9.00 -15.32 19.74
C LEU A 10 -7.52 -14.99 19.98
N ARG A 11 -6.93 -15.55 21.04
CA ARG A 11 -5.52 -15.38 21.37
C ARG A 11 -4.63 -15.84 20.24
N LYS A 12 -4.88 -17.03 19.69
CA LYS A 12 -4.13 -17.56 18.53
C LYS A 12 -4.23 -16.60 17.34
N LEU A 13 -5.44 -16.16 17.01
CA LEU A 13 -5.66 -15.22 15.90
C LEU A 13 -4.89 -13.90 16.12
N MET A 14 -4.97 -13.30 17.30
CA MET A 14 -4.24 -12.05 17.59
C MET A 14 -2.73 -12.20 17.45
N ILE A 15 -2.17 -13.33 17.91
CA ILE A 15 -0.74 -13.62 17.73
C ILE A 15 -0.40 -13.71 16.24
N GLU A 16 -1.18 -14.43 15.45
CA GLU A 16 -0.96 -14.56 14.00
C GLU A 16 -1.10 -13.22 13.25
N LEU A 17 -2.00 -12.35 13.70
CA LEU A 17 -2.15 -11.00 13.12
C LEU A 17 -0.96 -10.10 13.45
N VAL A 18 -0.54 -10.06 14.72
CA VAL A 18 0.61 -9.23 15.15
C VAL A 18 1.91 -9.73 14.52
N LEU A 19 2.17 -11.04 14.52
CA LEU A 19 3.34 -11.59 13.80
C LEU A 19 3.26 -11.33 12.29
N GLY A 20 2.03 -11.25 11.76
CA GLY A 20 1.77 -10.88 10.39
C GLY A 20 2.21 -9.45 10.05
N THR A 21 2.34 -8.52 11.00
CA THR A 21 2.75 -7.14 10.68
C THR A 21 4.22 -7.03 10.31
N ASP A 22 5.07 -7.98 10.71
CA ASP A 22 6.50 -8.01 10.34
C ASP A 22 6.70 -7.82 8.83
N MET A 23 7.54 -6.85 8.46
CA MET A 23 7.86 -6.52 7.08
C MET A 23 8.59 -7.66 6.35
N LYS A 24 9.27 -8.58 7.06
CA LYS A 24 9.83 -9.79 6.45
C LYS A 24 8.76 -10.73 5.90
N GLN A 25 7.56 -10.71 6.49
CA GLN A 25 6.43 -11.52 6.02
C GLN A 25 5.61 -10.82 4.93
N HIS A 26 5.86 -9.54 4.65
CA HIS A 26 5.05 -8.70 3.75
C HIS A 26 4.81 -9.34 2.39
N PHE A 27 5.88 -9.71 1.68
CA PHE A 27 5.78 -10.30 0.35
C PHE A 27 5.18 -11.70 0.35
N SER A 28 5.45 -12.49 1.39
CA SER A 28 4.89 -13.84 1.54
C SER A 28 3.37 -13.77 1.71
N ILE A 29 2.88 -12.91 2.60
CA ILE A 29 1.44 -12.73 2.86
C ILE A 29 0.72 -12.20 1.62
N ILE A 30 1.25 -11.16 0.96
CA ILE A 30 0.67 -10.65 -0.30
C ILE A 30 0.64 -11.75 -1.36
N GLY A 31 1.74 -12.51 -1.52
CA GLY A 31 1.84 -13.58 -2.49
C GLY A 31 0.81 -14.69 -2.26
N GLN A 32 0.67 -15.15 -1.02
CA GLN A 32 -0.34 -16.15 -0.64
C GLN A 32 -1.77 -15.65 -0.86
N PHE A 33 -2.06 -14.42 -0.44
CA PHE A 33 -3.38 -13.80 -0.64
C PHE A 33 -3.72 -13.67 -2.13
N THR A 34 -2.76 -13.23 -2.95
CA THR A 34 -2.93 -13.07 -4.40
C THR A 34 -3.12 -14.41 -5.09
N ALA A 35 -2.35 -15.44 -4.71
CA ALA A 35 -2.47 -16.78 -5.27
C ALA A 35 -3.85 -17.39 -4.95
N LEU A 36 -4.34 -17.21 -3.73
CA LEU A 36 -5.64 -17.71 -3.29
C LEU A 36 -6.81 -17.06 -4.03
N HIS A 37 -6.68 -15.79 -4.40
CA HIS A 37 -7.73 -15.00 -5.05
C HIS A 37 -7.54 -14.81 -6.55
N ARG A 38 -6.59 -15.52 -7.16
CA ARG A 38 -6.39 -15.46 -8.61
C ARG A 38 -7.63 -16.04 -9.31
N PRO A 39 -8.29 -15.32 -10.23
CA PRO A 39 -9.32 -15.92 -11.07
C PRO A 39 -8.70 -17.07 -11.87
N GLY A 40 -9.36 -18.22 -11.92
CA GLY A 40 -8.85 -19.53 -12.36
C GLY A 40 -7.88 -19.52 -13.54
N GLY A 41 -6.79 -20.30 -13.41
CA GLY A 41 -5.67 -20.33 -14.33
C GLY A 41 -5.90 -21.13 -15.60
N ASP A 42 -5.50 -20.54 -16.72
CA ASP A 42 -4.84 -21.25 -17.80
C ASP A 42 -3.37 -20.85 -17.81
N GLY A 43 -2.48 -21.84 -17.95
CA GLY A 43 -1.04 -21.65 -17.88
C GLY A 43 -0.53 -20.72 -18.97
N GLN A 44 -0.13 -19.52 -18.59
CA GLN A 44 0.88 -18.78 -19.34
C GLN A 44 1.73 -17.94 -18.39
N ALA A 45 3.04 -18.11 -18.56
CA ALA A 45 4.09 -17.54 -17.74
C ALA A 45 3.91 -16.03 -17.55
N ALA A 46 4.23 -15.55 -16.34
CA ALA A 46 4.26 -14.14 -16.00
C ALA A 46 5.32 -13.40 -16.84
N GLY A 47 4.90 -12.96 -18.02
CA GLY A 47 5.55 -11.91 -18.80
C GLY A 47 5.28 -10.57 -18.13
N LYS A 48 6.38 -9.86 -17.84
CA LYS A 48 6.47 -8.44 -17.46
C LYS A 48 5.24 -7.62 -17.87
N THR A 49 4.44 -7.17 -16.91
CA THR A 49 3.45 -6.13 -17.13
C THR A 49 4.16 -4.79 -17.25
N ALA A 50 4.47 -4.43 -18.50
CA ALA A 50 4.81 -3.08 -18.89
C ALA A 50 3.63 -2.14 -18.61
N ILE A 51 3.90 -1.01 -17.95
CA ILE A 51 2.95 0.07 -17.75
C ILE A 51 2.87 0.86 -19.07
N PRO A 52 1.69 1.10 -19.66
CA PRO A 52 1.58 1.99 -20.81
C PRO A 52 1.76 3.45 -20.35
N SER A 53 2.88 4.03 -20.78
CA SER A 53 3.12 5.46 -20.84
C SER A 53 2.21 6.09 -21.90
N HIS A 54 1.29 6.97 -21.47
CA HIS A 54 0.97 8.27 -22.08
C HIS A 54 -0.42 8.74 -21.63
N VAL A 55 -0.41 9.72 -20.73
CA VAL A 55 -1.54 10.61 -20.46
C VAL A 55 -1.49 11.76 -21.48
N ARG A 56 -2.59 12.01 -22.20
CA ARG A 56 -2.82 13.27 -22.93
C ARG A 56 -4.10 13.92 -22.40
N ALA A 57 -4.00 15.19 -22.03
CA ALA A 57 -5.06 16.04 -21.46
C ALA A 57 -5.96 16.65 -22.58
N PRO A 58 -7.08 17.34 -22.26
CA PRO A 58 -8.37 17.16 -22.92
C PRO A 58 -8.74 18.28 -23.92
N GLN A 59 -9.71 17.99 -24.81
CA GLN A 59 -10.39 19.01 -25.63
C GLN A 59 -11.92 18.96 -25.43
N GLN A 60 -12.50 20.17 -25.37
CA GLN A 60 -13.91 20.51 -25.13
C GLN A 60 -14.81 20.17 -26.33
N ALA A 61 -16.07 19.79 -26.06
CA ALA A 61 -17.23 20.16 -26.86
C ALA A 61 -18.54 20.06 -26.05
N ARG A 62 -19.48 20.95 -26.36
CA ARG A 62 -20.71 21.29 -25.63
C ARG A 62 -21.90 20.36 -25.91
N SER A 63 -22.87 20.47 -24.99
CA SER A 63 -24.34 20.53 -25.16
C SER A 63 -25.21 19.31 -24.77
N SER A 64 -25.96 19.55 -23.67
CA SER A 64 -27.35 19.20 -23.33
C SER A 64 -27.99 17.92 -23.86
N ASN A 65 -28.44 17.06 -22.93
CA ASN A 65 -29.88 16.88 -22.72
C ASN A 65 -30.25 16.28 -21.37
N SER A 66 -31.41 16.71 -20.89
CA SER A 66 -32.12 16.32 -19.67
C SER A 66 -32.79 14.96 -19.78
N SER A 67 -32.67 14.14 -18.74
CA SER A 67 -33.72 13.17 -18.35
C SER A 67 -33.45 12.66 -16.94
N ALA A 68 -34.38 12.99 -16.04
CA ALA A 68 -34.49 12.42 -14.71
C ALA A 68 -34.99 10.98 -14.80
N ALA A 69 -34.25 10.04 -14.21
CA ALA A 69 -34.65 8.69 -13.77
C ALA A 69 -33.33 7.93 -13.49
N SER A 70 -33.12 7.16 -12.44
CA SER A 70 -33.89 6.74 -11.28
C SER A 70 -32.83 6.43 -10.22
N PHE A 71 -33.07 6.79 -8.96
CA PHE A 71 -32.26 6.31 -7.85
C PHE A 71 -32.53 4.81 -7.69
N ALA A 72 -31.74 3.98 -8.38
CA ALA A 72 -31.74 2.54 -8.17
C ALA A 72 -31.18 2.26 -6.78
N GLN A 73 -32.06 1.81 -5.87
CA GLN A 73 -31.69 1.10 -4.66
C GLN A 73 -30.83 -0.10 -5.07
N ASP A 74 -29.52 0.01 -4.89
CA ASP A 74 -28.61 -1.10 -5.12
C ASP A 74 -28.54 -1.99 -3.87
N SER A 75 -29.36 -3.04 -3.90
CA SER A 75 -29.03 -4.43 -3.55
C SER A 75 -27.88 -4.64 -2.55
N SER A 76 -28.06 -4.22 -1.30
CA SER A 76 -27.07 -4.48 -0.23
C SER A 76 -26.95 -5.96 0.18
N GLN A 77 -27.77 -6.85 -0.40
CA GLN A 77 -27.80 -8.28 -0.04
C GLN A 77 -26.80 -9.15 -0.81
N ASP A 78 -26.33 -8.76 -2.00
CA ASP A 78 -25.50 -9.64 -2.86
C ASP A 78 -23.98 -9.49 -2.66
N ILE A 79 -23.52 -8.34 -2.15
CA ILE A 79 -22.08 -8.07 -1.92
C ILE A 79 -21.52 -8.95 -0.79
N ASN A 80 -22.33 -9.22 0.24
CA ASN A 80 -21.90 -9.97 1.43
C ASN A 80 -21.70 -11.47 1.19
N ALA A 81 -22.41 -12.06 0.22
CA ALA A 81 -22.23 -13.47 -0.14
C ALA A 81 -20.88 -13.69 -0.86
N SER A 82 -20.45 -12.73 -1.68
CA SER A 82 -19.18 -12.79 -2.43
C SER A 82 -17.94 -12.60 -1.54
N LEU A 83 -18.07 -11.98 -0.35
CA LEU A 83 -16.97 -11.66 0.55
C LEU A 83 -16.73 -12.68 1.67
N GLN A 84 -17.52 -13.77 1.73
CA GLN A 84 -17.29 -14.81 2.72
C GLN A 84 -15.95 -15.52 2.47
N PRO A 85 -15.12 -15.72 3.51
CA PRO A 85 -13.87 -16.43 3.36
C PRO A 85 -14.13 -17.90 3.03
N VAL A 86 -13.40 -18.45 2.06
CA VAL A 86 -13.58 -19.84 1.61
C VAL A 86 -12.88 -20.87 2.51
N SER A 87 -12.02 -20.40 3.43
CA SER A 87 -11.32 -21.22 4.43
C SER A 87 -10.87 -20.39 5.64
N ASP A 88 -10.46 -21.04 6.72
CA ASP A 88 -9.83 -20.35 7.86
C ASP A 88 -8.52 -19.65 7.44
N GLN A 89 -7.78 -20.20 6.47
CA GLN A 89 -6.59 -19.58 5.91
C GLN A 89 -6.92 -18.31 5.13
N ASP A 90 -7.98 -18.34 4.31
CA ASP A 90 -8.48 -17.17 3.59
C ASP A 90 -8.86 -16.05 4.57
N LYS A 91 -9.60 -16.42 5.62
CA LYS A 91 -9.99 -15.49 6.69
C LYS A 91 -8.76 -14.86 7.35
N LEU A 92 -7.76 -15.66 7.71
CA LEU A 92 -6.53 -15.17 8.34
C LEU A 92 -5.78 -14.22 7.41
N LEU A 93 -5.54 -14.61 6.15
CA LEU A 93 -4.84 -13.79 5.16
C LEU A 93 -5.58 -12.48 4.90
N SER A 94 -6.91 -12.51 4.78
CA SER A 94 -7.74 -11.32 4.61
C SER A 94 -7.58 -10.34 5.79
N LEU A 95 -7.58 -10.86 7.02
CA LEU A 95 -7.35 -10.03 8.22
C LEU A 95 -5.91 -9.51 8.33
N GLN A 96 -4.90 -10.31 7.95
CA GLN A 96 -3.50 -9.86 7.89
C GLN A 96 -3.30 -8.77 6.85
N MET A 97 -3.89 -8.91 5.65
CA MET A 97 -3.85 -7.88 4.61
C MET A 97 -4.52 -6.59 5.09
N ALA A 98 -5.69 -6.68 5.74
CA ALA A 98 -6.38 -5.52 6.30
C ALA A 98 -5.55 -4.83 7.39
N LEU A 99 -4.94 -5.59 8.29
CA LEU A 99 -4.08 -5.04 9.35
C LEU A 99 -2.83 -4.37 8.76
N LYS A 100 -2.20 -4.97 7.74
CA LYS A 100 -1.07 -4.35 7.03
C LYS A 100 -1.46 -3.06 6.32
N CYS A 101 -2.63 -3.02 5.67
CA CYS A 101 -3.14 -1.78 5.08
C CYS A 101 -3.37 -0.70 6.14
N SER A 102 -3.75 -1.11 7.36
CA SER A 102 -3.97 -0.20 8.49
C SER A 102 -2.64 0.33 9.04
N ASP A 103 -1.64 -0.55 9.19
CA ASP A 103 -0.29 -0.21 9.66
C ASP A 103 0.40 0.78 8.70
N LEU A 104 0.22 0.59 7.39
CA LEU A 104 0.65 1.51 6.34
C LEU A 104 -0.43 2.55 5.96
N GLY A 105 -1.41 2.78 6.82
CA GLY A 105 -2.60 3.59 6.51
C GLY A 105 -2.30 5.06 6.21
N HIS A 106 -1.19 5.60 6.76
CA HIS A 106 -0.76 6.96 6.49
C HIS A 106 -0.46 7.22 4.99
N LEU A 107 -0.21 6.17 4.20
CA LEU A 107 -0.01 6.28 2.76
C LEU A 107 -1.30 6.67 2.01
N ALA A 108 -2.46 6.34 2.57
CA ALA A 108 -3.77 6.71 2.01
C ALA A 108 -4.33 8.02 2.58
N ALA A 109 -3.69 8.59 3.60
CA ALA A 109 -4.18 9.77 4.30
C ALA A 109 -4.09 11.04 3.44
N PRO A 110 -4.83 12.12 3.78
CA PRO A 110 -4.63 13.42 3.17
C PRO A 110 -3.16 13.85 3.25
N LEU A 111 -2.66 14.50 2.20
CA LEU A 111 -1.23 14.80 2.03
C LEU A 111 -0.57 15.43 3.28
N PRO A 112 -1.16 16.44 3.97
CA PRO A 112 -0.53 17.00 5.17
C PRO A 112 -0.30 15.98 6.29
N VAL A 113 -1.24 15.04 6.46
CA VAL A 113 -1.13 13.96 7.45
C VAL A 113 -0.05 12.97 7.03
N HIS A 114 -0.04 12.57 5.75
CA HIS A 114 0.98 11.68 5.19
C HIS A 114 2.39 12.25 5.40
N LEU A 115 2.61 13.51 5.04
CA LEU A 115 3.92 14.17 5.19
C LEU A 115 4.35 14.29 6.65
N ALA A 116 3.41 14.56 7.57
CA ALA A 116 3.72 14.57 9.00
C ALA A 116 4.19 13.20 9.51
N TRP A 117 3.61 12.10 9.03
CA TRP A 117 4.06 10.76 9.37
C TRP A 117 5.43 10.43 8.77
N VAL A 118 5.68 10.82 7.51
CA VAL A 118 7.00 10.65 6.89
C VAL A 118 8.06 11.42 7.68
N SER A 119 7.80 12.68 8.07
CA SER A 119 8.75 13.45 8.88
C SER A 119 9.04 12.80 10.25
N ARG A 120 8.03 12.22 10.91
CA ARG A 120 8.21 11.50 12.19
C ARG A 120 9.05 10.24 12.02
N LEU A 121 8.79 9.46 10.97
CA LEU A 121 9.55 8.25 10.65
C LEU A 121 11.02 8.57 10.34
N GLU A 122 11.27 9.66 9.60
CA GLU A 122 12.62 10.11 9.29
C GLU A 122 13.38 10.51 10.56
N ALA A 123 12.73 11.27 11.45
CA ALA A 123 13.31 11.66 12.73
C ALA A 123 13.64 10.44 13.61
N GLU A 124 12.78 9.43 13.64
CA GLU A 124 13.02 8.17 14.36
C GLU A 124 14.23 7.42 13.80
N PHE A 125 14.31 7.27 12.47
CA PHE A 125 15.42 6.58 11.81
C PHE A 125 16.76 7.30 12.06
N PHE A 126 16.76 8.63 12.00
CA PHE A 126 17.95 9.42 12.31
C PHE A 126 18.32 9.38 13.79
N ALA A 127 17.37 9.20 14.70
CA ALA A 127 17.68 8.99 16.12
C ALA A 127 18.33 7.62 16.34
N GLN A 128 17.86 6.58 15.64
CA GLN A 128 18.48 5.25 15.65
C GLN A 128 19.92 5.32 15.12
N GLY A 129 20.15 5.94 13.97
CA GLY A 129 21.49 6.03 13.39
C GLY A 129 22.49 6.80 14.25
N ASP A 130 22.03 7.82 14.98
CA ASP A 130 22.87 8.53 15.95
C ASP A 130 23.24 7.63 17.14
N ALA A 131 22.29 6.84 17.64
CA ALA A 131 22.55 5.87 18.71
C ALA A 131 23.53 4.78 18.27
N GLU A 132 23.38 4.26 17.05
CA GLU A 132 24.32 3.30 16.43
C GLU A 132 25.72 3.89 16.31
N ARG A 133 25.84 5.14 15.83
CA ARG A 133 27.12 5.87 15.74
C ARG A 133 27.77 6.04 17.11
N ALA A 134 27.00 6.44 18.13
CA ALA A 134 27.50 6.65 19.48
C ALA A 134 28.03 5.35 20.12
N GLN A 135 27.50 4.21 19.71
CA GLN A 135 27.95 2.88 20.15
C GLN A 135 29.06 2.28 19.29
N GLY A 136 29.53 3.00 18.25
CA GLY A 136 30.53 2.49 17.31
C GLY A 136 30.01 1.37 16.38
N LEU A 137 28.69 1.27 16.20
CA LEU A 137 28.06 0.31 15.30
C LEU A 137 28.02 0.83 13.86
N THR A 138 27.89 -0.09 12.90
CA THR A 138 27.58 0.29 11.52
C THR A 138 26.17 0.87 11.48
N ILE A 139 26.03 2.09 10.94
CA ILE A 139 24.74 2.77 10.83
C ILE A 139 23.85 2.02 9.84
N SER A 140 22.61 1.75 10.27
CA SER A 140 21.59 1.07 9.48
C SER A 140 21.21 1.85 8.22
N PRO A 141 20.77 1.17 7.14
CA PRO A 141 20.27 1.84 5.95
C PRO A 141 19.20 2.90 6.28
N LEU A 142 19.24 4.04 5.58
CA LEU A 142 18.33 5.18 5.74
C LEU A 142 18.41 5.92 7.09
N CYS A 143 19.20 5.43 8.05
CA CYS A 143 19.31 6.01 9.39
C CYS A 143 20.41 7.08 9.52
N ASP A 144 21.21 7.29 8.47
CA ASP A 144 22.28 8.29 8.46
C ASP A 144 21.77 9.66 8.00
N ARG A 145 21.58 10.58 8.96
CA ARG A 145 21.15 11.97 8.69
C ARG A 145 22.10 12.80 7.82
N THR A 146 23.34 12.34 7.62
CA THR A 146 24.29 13.00 6.70
C THR A 146 24.06 12.59 5.24
N LYS A 147 23.23 11.56 5.02
CA LYS A 147 22.86 11.05 3.70
C LYS A 147 21.41 11.38 3.40
N GLN A 148 21.00 10.98 2.20
CA GLN A 148 19.63 11.07 1.74
C GLN A 148 18.75 10.13 2.59
N GLY A 149 17.82 10.71 3.35
CA GLY A 149 16.91 9.99 4.24
C GLY A 149 15.75 9.30 3.51
N ILE A 150 14.76 8.87 4.28
CA ILE A 150 13.60 8.13 3.76
C ILE A 150 12.79 8.92 2.73
N THR A 151 12.89 10.26 2.73
CA THR A 151 12.18 11.16 1.82
C THR A 151 12.52 10.85 0.35
N LYS A 152 13.79 10.57 0.03
CA LYS A 152 14.19 10.22 -1.35
C LYS A 152 13.87 8.78 -1.72
N SER A 153 13.61 7.91 -0.73
CA SER A 153 13.23 6.51 -0.96
C SER A 153 11.71 6.31 -1.11
N GLN A 154 10.89 7.37 -0.99
CA GLN A 154 9.44 7.25 -1.01
C GLN A 154 8.92 6.62 -2.30
N VAL A 155 9.35 7.07 -3.49
CA VAL A 155 8.88 6.50 -4.77
C VAL A 155 9.09 4.97 -4.81
N GLY A 156 10.31 4.52 -4.49
CA GLY A 156 10.61 3.09 -4.43
C GLY A 156 9.81 2.33 -3.36
N PHE A 157 9.59 2.92 -2.19
CA PHE A 157 8.75 2.32 -1.15
C PHE A 157 7.31 2.12 -1.65
N PHE A 158 6.75 3.11 -2.34
CA PHE A 158 5.42 2.95 -2.93
C PHE A 158 5.41 1.87 -4.01
N ASP A 159 6.37 1.86 -4.93
CA ASP A 159 6.47 0.89 -6.03
C ASP A 159 6.54 -0.56 -5.53
N PHE A 160 7.43 -0.82 -4.57
CA PHE A 160 7.75 -2.18 -4.16
C PHE A 160 6.93 -2.66 -2.96
N VAL A 161 6.48 -1.78 -2.07
CA VAL A 161 5.82 -2.17 -0.82
C VAL A 161 4.34 -1.81 -0.84
N ALA A 162 4.01 -0.53 -1.08
CA ALA A 162 2.66 -0.03 -0.88
C ALA A 162 1.70 -0.44 -2.00
N LEU A 163 2.04 -0.13 -3.25
CA LEU A 163 1.14 -0.36 -4.39
C LEU A 163 0.74 -1.83 -4.54
N PRO A 164 1.64 -2.83 -4.40
CA PRO A 164 1.25 -4.23 -4.40
C PRO A 164 0.26 -4.58 -3.28
N LEU A 165 0.46 -4.06 -2.07
CA LEU A 165 -0.43 -4.32 -0.92
C LEU A 165 -1.84 -3.78 -1.18
N PHE A 166 -1.96 -2.48 -1.45
CA PHE A 166 -3.26 -1.81 -1.58
C PHE A 166 -4.00 -2.23 -2.86
N THR A 167 -3.28 -2.51 -3.96
CA THR A 167 -3.91 -2.99 -5.20
C THR A 167 -4.52 -4.37 -5.01
N ASN A 168 -3.79 -5.33 -4.43
CA ASN A 168 -4.33 -6.67 -4.19
C ASN A 168 -5.48 -6.64 -3.19
N PHE A 169 -5.36 -5.87 -2.11
CA PHE A 169 -6.43 -5.75 -1.13
C PHE A 169 -7.71 -5.17 -1.74
N THR A 170 -7.62 -4.05 -2.47
CA THR A 170 -8.81 -3.39 -3.04
C THR A 170 -9.38 -4.06 -4.28
N ALA A 171 -8.61 -4.94 -4.95
CA ALA A 171 -9.15 -5.83 -5.98
C ALA A 171 -10.15 -6.83 -5.40
N ARG A 172 -9.86 -7.38 -4.20
CA ARG A 172 -10.78 -8.29 -3.49
C ARG A 172 -11.88 -7.53 -2.75
N PHE A 173 -11.52 -6.49 -2.02
CA PHE A 173 -12.44 -5.66 -1.23
C PHE A 173 -12.72 -4.35 -1.97
N THR A 174 -13.58 -4.41 -2.97
CA THR A 174 -13.83 -3.29 -3.90
C THR A 174 -14.38 -2.04 -3.22
N ALA A 175 -15.09 -2.18 -2.09
CA ALA A 175 -15.53 -1.07 -1.25
C ALA A 175 -14.34 -0.25 -0.68
N ALA A 176 -13.16 -0.85 -0.54
CA ALA A 176 -11.96 -0.19 -0.03
C ALA A 176 -11.16 0.57 -1.11
N LYS A 177 -11.63 0.63 -2.38
CA LYS A 177 -11.00 1.41 -3.46
C LYS A 177 -10.63 2.86 -3.11
N PRO A 178 -11.37 3.61 -2.26
CA PRO A 178 -10.94 4.93 -1.83
C PRO A 178 -9.55 4.95 -1.16
N LEU A 179 -9.14 3.87 -0.47
CA LEU A 179 -7.79 3.74 0.09
C LEU A 179 -6.73 3.79 -1.01
N LEU A 180 -6.90 2.98 -2.07
CA LEU A 180 -5.96 2.95 -3.19
C LEU A 180 -5.89 4.31 -3.90
N ARG A 181 -6.99 5.05 -4.01
CA ARG A 181 -6.97 6.41 -4.56
C ARG A 181 -6.11 7.36 -3.72
N GLY A 182 -6.22 7.29 -2.40
CA GLY A 182 -5.38 8.08 -1.48
C GLY A 182 -3.89 7.72 -1.63
N VAL A 183 -3.57 6.43 -1.68
CA VAL A 183 -2.21 5.93 -1.91
C VAL A 183 -1.66 6.44 -3.25
N MET A 184 -2.43 6.34 -4.33
CA MET A 184 -2.03 6.85 -5.64
C MET A 184 -1.83 8.38 -5.65
N ALA A 185 -2.66 9.14 -4.94
CA ALA A 185 -2.50 10.59 -4.86
C ALA A 185 -1.16 10.99 -4.19
N ASN A 186 -0.80 10.34 -3.08
CA ASN A 186 0.48 10.57 -2.41
C ASN A 186 1.66 10.04 -3.23
N TYR A 187 1.50 8.90 -3.91
CA TYR A 187 2.52 8.39 -4.83
C TYR A 187 2.85 9.39 -5.96
N LEU A 188 1.82 9.93 -6.62
CA LEU A 188 1.98 10.92 -7.69
C LEU A 188 2.65 12.20 -7.18
N HIS A 189 2.36 12.61 -5.94
CA HIS A 189 3.06 13.73 -5.30
C HIS A 189 4.57 13.46 -5.19
N TRP A 190 4.97 12.28 -4.72
CA TRP A 190 6.39 11.92 -4.62
C TRP A 190 7.06 11.78 -5.99
N GLN A 191 6.37 11.22 -6.99
CA GLN A 191 6.89 11.18 -8.36
C GLN A 191 7.14 12.60 -8.92
N ALA A 192 6.21 13.53 -8.71
CA ALA A 192 6.36 14.91 -9.15
C ALA A 192 7.54 15.61 -8.46
N GLN A 193 7.72 15.39 -7.16
CA GLN A 193 8.88 15.91 -6.43
C GLN A 193 10.20 15.33 -6.97
N ALA A 194 10.27 14.02 -7.17
CA ALA A 194 11.47 13.36 -7.70
C ALA A 194 11.85 13.88 -9.09
N ALA A 195 10.85 14.08 -9.97
CA ALA A 195 11.05 14.67 -11.29
C ALA A 195 11.54 16.11 -11.21
N ALA A 196 10.99 16.94 -10.32
CA ALA A 196 11.42 18.32 -10.14
C ALA A 196 12.88 18.42 -9.67
N VAL A 197 13.32 17.54 -8.77
CA VAL A 197 14.72 17.46 -8.32
C VAL A 197 15.65 17.07 -9.46
N ALA A 198 15.27 16.07 -10.28
CA ALA A 198 16.07 15.62 -11.41
C ALA A 198 16.27 16.70 -12.50
N VAL A 199 15.31 17.60 -12.66
CA VAL A 199 15.42 18.74 -13.60
C VAL A 199 16.31 19.87 -13.03
N ALA A 200 16.39 20.00 -11.71
CA ALA A 200 17.15 21.05 -11.05
C ALA A 200 18.65 20.73 -10.86
N GLU A 201 19.06 19.46 -10.92
CA GLU A 201 20.48 19.09 -10.88
C GLU A 201 21.16 19.45 -12.22
N PRO A 202 22.21 20.31 -12.23
CA PRO A 202 22.90 20.66 -13.45
C PRO A 202 23.56 19.40 -14.04
N GLN A 203 23.27 19.10 -15.31
CA GLN A 203 23.96 18.05 -16.04
C GLN A 203 25.46 18.36 -16.02
N ALA A 204 26.25 17.52 -15.34
CA ALA A 204 27.69 17.64 -15.34
C ALA A 204 28.19 17.62 -16.80
N PRO A 205 29.14 18.50 -17.18
CA PRO A 205 29.66 18.52 -18.53
C PRO A 205 30.29 17.15 -18.82
N THR A 206 29.77 16.48 -19.85
CA THR A 206 30.42 15.31 -20.46
C THR A 206 31.73 15.79 -21.07
N GLY A 207 32.82 15.64 -20.33
CA GLY A 207 34.20 15.83 -20.79
C GLY A 207 34.81 14.52 -21.23
#